data_AF-A0A5J4QF14-F1
#
_entry.id   AF-A0A5J4QF14-F1
#
_cell.length_a   1.000
_cell.length_b   1.000
_cell.length_c   1.000
_cell.angle_alpha   90.00
_cell.angle_beta   90.00
_cell.angle_gamma   90.00
#
_symmetry.space_group_name_H-M   'P 1'
#
loop_
_entity.id
_entity.type
_entity.pdbx_description
1 polymer ?
#
loop_
_entity_poly.entity_id
_entity_poly.type
_entity_poly.pdbx_seq_one_letter_code
_entity_poly.pdbx_strand_id
1 'polypeptide(L)'
;MELNEQDPTQRDLLLGEACFIRAALNLELASYWGEIPVIDNEIINQYGLGRQPLDIVYGLIVKDLERAVGYLPNTQTDKRKVTKGAAQALLGKVYLSAPQESGFRDYAKASEFFKNVIDNSQYKLVDNFADLFDADKPNTAESIYEFQFDHVSPDQNQIQWQTGSRSLADAEKGYCYFGGYDLILPTKYCFSTVEEGGLWEEGDVRREESIRYDFTYGDYVPVVQNWFGGDELDPHIKKYEDIRTDKIKSFGIIHLYLVKLN
;
A
#
# COMPACT_ATOMS: atom_id res chain seq x y z
N MET A 1 -14.33 -19.07 13.64
CA MET A 1 -14.24 -17.94 14.59
C MET A 1 -15.51 -18.03 15.43
N GLU A 2 -15.42 -18.53 16.66
CA GLU A 2 -16.56 -18.47 17.58
C GLU A 2 -16.77 -17.00 17.94
N LEU A 3 -17.96 -16.49 17.65
CA LEU A 3 -18.27 -15.08 17.79
C LEU A 3 -18.74 -14.80 19.22
N ASN A 4 -18.24 -13.72 19.81
CA ASN A 4 -18.75 -13.25 21.10
C ASN A 4 -20.17 -12.67 20.90
N GLU A 5 -21.19 -13.39 21.40
CA GLU A 5 -22.60 -13.01 21.24
C GLU A 5 -23.04 -11.87 22.17
N GLN A 6 -22.19 -11.45 23.11
CA GLN A 6 -22.56 -10.48 24.14
C GLN A 6 -22.62 -9.03 23.64
N ASP A 7 -21.92 -8.70 22.55
CA ASP A 7 -22.05 -7.40 21.86
C ASP A 7 -22.05 -7.61 20.34
N PRO A 8 -23.23 -7.74 19.71
CA PRO A 8 -23.36 -7.91 18.27
C PRO A 8 -22.75 -6.77 17.46
N THR A 9 -22.78 -5.52 17.98
CA THR A 9 -22.26 -4.36 17.25
C THR A 9 -20.74 -4.38 17.22
N GLN A 10 -20.11 -4.63 18.36
CA GLN A 10 -18.66 -4.77 18.44
C GLN A 10 -18.18 -6.00 17.66
N ARG A 11 -18.93 -7.11 17.72
CA ARG A 11 -18.67 -8.32 16.94
C ARG A 11 -18.66 -8.03 15.44
N ASP A 12 -19.71 -7.38 14.93
CA ASP A 12 -19.84 -7.09 13.50
C ASP A 12 -18.72 -6.15 13.03
N LEU A 13 -18.38 -5.15 13.84
CA LEU A 13 -17.24 -4.27 13.54
C LEU A 13 -15.93 -5.05 13.43
N LEU A 14 -15.60 -5.90 14.41
CA LEU A 14 -14.38 -6.71 14.40
C LEU A 14 -14.35 -7.70 13.24
N LEU A 15 -15.50 -8.28 12.89
CA LEU A 15 -15.64 -9.12 11.70
C LEU A 15 -15.36 -8.34 10.41
N GLY A 16 -15.90 -7.13 10.29
CA GLY A 16 -15.67 -6.27 9.13
C GLY A 16 -14.19 -5.90 8.97
N GLU A 17 -13.52 -5.52 10.06
CA GLU A 17 -12.08 -5.22 10.07
C GLU A 17 -11.25 -6.47 9.70
N ALA A 18 -11.56 -7.64 10.29
CA ALA A 18 -10.85 -8.88 10.00
C ALA A 18 -11.03 -9.35 8.55
N CYS A 19 -12.25 -9.28 8.02
CA CYS A 19 -12.55 -9.59 6.62
C CYS A 19 -11.79 -8.66 5.67
N PHE A 20 -11.77 -7.35 5.94
CA PHE A 20 -11.00 -6.41 5.12
C PHE A 20 -9.51 -6.75 5.08
N ILE A 21 -8.90 -6.99 6.25
CA ILE A 21 -7.46 -7.32 6.33
C ILE A 21 -7.18 -8.62 5.57
N ARG A 22 -7.99 -9.67 5.77
CA ARG A 22 -7.81 -10.94 5.06
C ARG A 22 -7.94 -10.78 3.55
N ALA A 23 -8.93 -10.01 3.08
CA ALA A 23 -9.11 -9.73 1.67
C ALA A 23 -7.93 -8.94 1.08
N ALA A 24 -7.41 -7.93 1.79
CA ALA A 24 -6.25 -7.16 1.36
C ALA A 24 -5.00 -8.05 1.19
N LEU A 25 -4.72 -8.90 2.18
CA LEU A 25 -3.60 -9.84 2.11
C LEU A 25 -3.75 -10.85 0.98
N ASN A 26 -4.94 -11.45 0.83
CA ASN A 26 -5.20 -12.40 -0.25
C ASN A 26 -5.14 -11.75 -1.63
N LEU A 27 -5.58 -10.51 -1.79
CA LEU A 27 -5.47 -9.78 -3.06
C LEU A 27 -4.01 -9.51 -3.43
N GLU A 28 -3.18 -9.07 -2.48
CA GLU A 28 -1.74 -8.89 -2.70
C GLU A 28 -1.10 -10.22 -3.12
N LEU A 29 -1.33 -11.31 -2.36
CA LEU A 29 -0.80 -12.64 -2.71
C LEU A 29 -1.28 -13.10 -4.11
N ALA A 30 -2.56 -12.97 -4.41
CA ALA A 30 -3.11 -13.36 -5.70
C ALA A 30 -2.59 -12.50 -6.86
N SER A 31 -2.21 -11.24 -6.60
CA SER A 31 -1.64 -10.36 -7.63
C SER A 31 -0.22 -10.78 -8.04
N TYR A 32 0.56 -11.33 -7.11
CA TYR A 32 1.91 -11.84 -7.40
C TYR A 32 1.91 -13.28 -7.92
N TRP A 33 1.13 -14.17 -7.30
CA TRP A 33 1.20 -15.61 -7.53
C TRP A 33 -0.01 -16.20 -8.28
N GLY A 34 -1.05 -15.42 -8.53
CA GLY A 34 -2.30 -15.92 -9.10
C GLY A 34 -3.03 -16.82 -8.11
N GLU A 35 -3.11 -18.12 -8.42
CA GLU A 35 -3.72 -19.11 -7.54
C GLU A 35 -2.95 -19.24 -6.22
N ILE A 36 -3.65 -19.21 -5.09
CA ILE A 36 -3.09 -19.32 -3.74
C ILE A 36 -3.91 -20.30 -2.89
N PRO A 37 -3.37 -20.83 -1.78
CA PRO A 37 -4.17 -21.57 -0.82
C PRO A 37 -5.25 -20.70 -0.20
N VAL A 38 -6.46 -21.24 -0.08
CA VAL A 38 -7.61 -20.53 0.49
C VAL A 38 -7.84 -21.04 1.91
N ILE A 39 -7.37 -20.27 2.90
CA ILE A 39 -7.47 -20.62 4.31
C ILE A 39 -8.68 -19.94 4.96
N ASP A 40 -9.79 -20.66 4.99
CA ASP A 40 -11.02 -20.21 5.66
C ASP A 40 -11.73 -21.40 6.30
N ASN A 41 -12.14 -21.26 7.57
CA ASN A 41 -12.72 -22.37 8.34
C ASN A 41 -14.02 -22.93 7.74
N GLU A 42 -14.78 -22.14 6.97
CA GLU A 42 -16.02 -22.59 6.33
C GLU A 42 -15.74 -23.52 5.13
N ILE A 43 -14.58 -23.36 4.48
CA ILE A 43 -14.27 -24.03 3.19
C ILE A 43 -12.94 -24.81 3.17
N ILE A 44 -12.14 -24.76 4.23
CA ILE A 44 -10.83 -25.44 4.29
C ILE A 44 -10.96 -26.96 4.12
N ASN A 45 -12.05 -27.56 4.62
CA ASN A 45 -12.31 -29.00 4.46
C ASN A 45 -12.66 -29.39 3.01
N GLN A 46 -13.12 -28.43 2.20
CA GLN A 46 -13.44 -28.65 0.79
C GLN A 46 -12.19 -28.54 -0.10
N TYR A 47 -11.30 -27.60 0.21
CA TYR A 47 -10.19 -27.20 -0.67
C TYR A 47 -8.80 -27.60 -0.18
N GLY A 48 -8.64 -27.87 1.11
CA GLY A 48 -7.36 -28.21 1.73
C GLY A 48 -6.34 -27.07 1.67
N LEU A 49 -5.04 -27.41 1.73
CA LEU A 49 -3.93 -26.46 1.75
C LEU A 49 -3.29 -26.22 0.38
N GLY A 50 -3.86 -26.82 -0.68
CA GLY A 50 -3.40 -26.63 -2.05
C GLY A 50 -3.80 -25.28 -2.61
N ARG A 51 -3.08 -24.81 -3.64
CA ARG A 51 -3.47 -23.63 -4.43
C ARG A 51 -4.84 -23.87 -5.06
N GLN A 52 -5.70 -22.85 -5.03
CA GLN A 52 -7.05 -22.93 -5.58
C GLN A 52 -7.20 -22.12 -6.85
N PRO A 53 -8.10 -22.53 -7.77
CA PRO A 53 -8.45 -21.75 -8.95
C PRO A 53 -8.82 -20.31 -8.64
N LEU A 54 -8.57 -19.42 -9.59
CA LEU A 54 -8.74 -17.96 -9.41
C LEU A 54 -10.18 -17.55 -9.06
N ASP A 55 -11.19 -18.25 -9.55
CA ASP A 55 -12.59 -17.99 -9.20
C ASP A 55 -12.87 -18.26 -7.70
N ILE A 56 -12.25 -19.29 -7.12
CA ILE A 56 -12.34 -19.56 -5.68
C ILE A 56 -11.59 -18.50 -4.86
N VAL A 57 -10.38 -18.14 -5.29
CA VAL A 57 -9.55 -17.14 -4.61
C VAL A 57 -10.23 -15.77 -4.61
N TYR A 58 -10.63 -15.27 -5.79
CA TYR A 58 -11.30 -13.98 -5.91
C TYR A 58 -12.72 -14.00 -5.33
N GLY A 59 -13.39 -15.16 -5.35
CA GLY A 59 -14.67 -15.35 -4.65
C GLY A 59 -14.55 -15.14 -3.14
N LEU A 60 -13.50 -15.65 -2.49
CA LEU A 60 -13.27 -15.36 -1.07
C LEU A 60 -12.98 -13.87 -0.84
N ILE A 61 -12.11 -13.27 -1.65
CA ILE A 61 -11.74 -11.84 -1.52
C ILE A 61 -12.98 -10.96 -1.61
N VAL A 62 -13.83 -11.17 -2.62
CA VAL A 62 -15.07 -10.40 -2.81
C VAL A 62 -16.05 -10.63 -1.66
N LYS A 63 -16.27 -11.88 -1.25
CA LYS A 63 -17.14 -12.22 -0.11
C LYS A 63 -16.72 -11.51 1.18
N ASP A 64 -15.41 -11.46 1.46
CA ASP A 64 -14.90 -10.77 2.64
C ASP A 64 -15.11 -9.26 2.55
N LEU A 65 -14.84 -8.65 1.39
CA LEU A 65 -15.04 -7.22 1.21
C LEU A 65 -16.52 -6.82 1.25
N GLU A 66 -17.43 -7.63 0.73
CA GLU A 66 -18.88 -7.40 0.86
C GLU A 66 -19.32 -7.44 2.33
N ARG A 67 -18.81 -8.41 3.12
CA ARG A 67 -19.03 -8.45 4.58
C ARG A 67 -18.47 -7.21 5.26
N ALA A 68 -17.25 -6.79 4.91
CA ALA A 68 -16.63 -5.58 5.45
C ALA A 68 -17.45 -4.32 5.14
N VAL A 69 -17.93 -4.15 3.90
CA VAL A 69 -18.81 -3.03 3.52
C VAL A 69 -20.12 -3.05 4.32
N GLY A 70 -20.67 -4.23 4.61
CA GLY A 70 -21.89 -4.40 5.38
C GLY A 70 -21.76 -4.01 6.85
N TYR A 71 -20.62 -4.33 7.49
CA TYR A 71 -20.44 -4.15 8.93
C TYR A 71 -19.68 -2.88 9.34
N LEU A 72 -18.82 -2.35 8.48
CA LEU A 72 -17.99 -1.20 8.85
C LEU A 72 -18.80 0.11 8.82
N PRO A 73 -18.53 1.05 9.75
CA PRO A 73 -19.14 2.36 9.74
C PRO A 73 -18.53 3.24 8.64
N ASN A 74 -19.25 4.29 8.24
CA ASN A 74 -18.73 5.27 7.27
C ASN A 74 -17.48 5.97 7.81
N THR A 75 -17.47 6.32 9.10
CA THR A 75 -16.38 7.02 9.79
C THR A 75 -15.98 6.26 11.05
N GLN A 76 -14.71 6.40 11.45
CA GLN A 76 -14.17 5.85 12.70
C GLN A 76 -13.57 6.99 13.54
N THR A 77 -13.69 6.91 14.87
CA THR A 77 -13.03 7.86 15.78
C THR A 77 -11.51 7.72 15.71
N ASP A 78 -11.03 6.48 15.58
CA ASP A 78 -9.62 6.17 15.33
C ASP A 78 -9.41 5.99 13.83
N LYS A 79 -8.69 6.94 13.21
CA LYS A 79 -8.45 6.94 11.75
C LYS A 79 -7.64 5.74 11.25
N ARG A 80 -6.99 5.01 12.17
CA ARG A 80 -6.21 3.81 11.88
C ARG A 80 -7.09 2.60 11.59
N LYS A 81 -8.38 2.68 11.95
CA LYS A 81 -9.34 1.59 11.76
C LYS A 81 -9.94 1.63 10.37
N VAL A 82 -10.26 0.44 9.87
CA VAL A 82 -10.92 0.28 8.58
C VAL A 82 -12.30 0.95 8.64
N THR A 83 -12.60 1.70 7.59
CA THR A 83 -13.91 2.32 7.35
C THR A 83 -14.62 1.60 6.21
N LYS A 84 -15.93 1.82 6.08
CA LYS A 84 -16.70 1.34 4.92
C LYS A 84 -16.09 1.83 3.60
N GLY A 85 -15.63 3.08 3.56
CA GLY A 85 -14.99 3.66 2.38
C GLY A 85 -13.72 2.91 1.98
N ALA A 86 -12.91 2.47 2.94
CA ALA A 86 -11.76 1.61 2.67
C ALA A 86 -12.15 0.27 2.05
N ALA A 87 -13.15 -0.41 2.61
CA ALA A 87 -13.64 -1.67 2.05
C ALA A 87 -14.23 -1.49 0.63
N GLN A 88 -14.96 -0.40 0.38
CA GLN A 88 -15.48 -0.06 -0.95
C GLN A 88 -14.35 0.22 -1.95
N ALA A 89 -13.33 0.98 -1.56
CA ALA A 89 -12.20 1.27 -2.43
C ALA A 89 -11.44 0.00 -2.83
N LEU A 90 -11.18 -0.89 -1.86
CA LEU A 90 -10.51 -2.16 -2.14
C LEU A 90 -11.37 -3.08 -3.01
N LEU A 91 -12.69 -3.12 -2.77
CA LEU A 91 -13.62 -3.90 -3.59
C LEU A 91 -13.70 -3.38 -5.03
N GLY A 92 -13.73 -2.05 -5.20
CA GLY A 92 -13.62 -1.42 -6.51
C GLY A 92 -12.32 -1.80 -7.22
N LYS A 93 -11.18 -1.81 -6.51
CA LYS A 93 -9.89 -2.26 -7.04
C LYS A 93 -9.93 -3.71 -7.49
N VAL A 94 -10.53 -4.61 -6.70
CA VAL A 94 -10.70 -6.03 -7.08
C VAL A 94 -11.48 -6.15 -8.39
N TYR A 95 -12.65 -5.50 -8.49
CA TYR A 95 -13.45 -5.55 -9.71
C TYR A 95 -12.74 -4.92 -10.92
N LEU A 96 -11.89 -3.92 -10.70
CA LEU A 96 -11.09 -3.28 -11.75
C LEU A 96 -9.95 -4.17 -12.26
N SER A 97 -9.20 -4.81 -11.35
CA SER A 97 -7.91 -5.44 -11.66
C SER A 97 -7.93 -6.96 -11.72
N ALA A 98 -8.99 -7.62 -11.27
CA ALA A 98 -9.08 -9.09 -11.27
C ALA A 98 -8.78 -9.66 -12.67
N PRO A 99 -8.06 -10.80 -12.80
CA PRO A 99 -7.91 -11.50 -14.08
C PRO A 99 -9.27 -11.83 -14.70
N GLN A 100 -9.39 -11.79 -16.02
CA GLN A 100 -10.69 -12.02 -16.69
C GLN A 100 -11.23 -13.43 -16.38
N GLU A 101 -10.32 -14.40 -16.32
CA GLU A 101 -10.55 -15.81 -16.02
C GLU A 101 -11.00 -16.08 -14.58
N SER A 102 -10.84 -15.13 -13.65
CA SER A 102 -11.40 -15.28 -12.30
C SER A 102 -12.92 -15.11 -12.29
N GLY A 103 -13.49 -14.48 -13.31
CA GLY A 103 -14.92 -14.14 -13.37
C GLY A 103 -15.31 -12.93 -12.52
N PHE A 104 -14.36 -12.26 -11.87
CA PHE A 104 -14.62 -11.11 -10.99
C PHE A 104 -14.20 -9.76 -11.58
N ARG A 105 -13.73 -9.71 -12.83
CA ARG A 105 -13.51 -8.41 -13.50
C ARG A 105 -14.85 -7.81 -13.90
N ASP A 106 -15.17 -6.64 -13.34
CA ASP A 106 -16.42 -5.92 -13.60
C ASP A 106 -16.21 -4.41 -13.49
N TYR A 107 -16.00 -3.74 -14.62
CA TYR A 107 -15.75 -2.30 -14.65
C TYR A 107 -16.95 -1.46 -14.19
N ALA A 108 -18.18 -1.96 -14.34
CA ALA A 108 -19.37 -1.25 -13.90
C ALA A 108 -19.45 -1.23 -12.37
N LYS A 109 -19.24 -2.39 -11.73
CA LYS A 109 -19.15 -2.47 -10.27
C LYS A 109 -17.97 -1.67 -9.72
N ALA A 110 -16.80 -1.76 -10.38
CA ALA A 110 -15.64 -0.96 -9.99
C ALA A 110 -15.98 0.54 -9.95
N SER A 111 -16.60 1.06 -11.02
CA SER A 111 -17.05 2.45 -11.10
C SER A 111 -18.05 2.81 -10.02
N GLU A 112 -19.02 1.95 -9.72
CA GLU A 112 -20.01 2.15 -8.66
C GLU A 112 -19.34 2.29 -7.27
N PHE A 113 -18.45 1.35 -6.92
CA PHE A 113 -17.77 1.38 -5.63
C PHE A 113 -16.83 2.58 -5.50
N PHE A 114 -16.09 2.95 -6.55
CA PHE A 114 -15.27 4.16 -6.53
C PHE A 114 -16.12 5.43 -6.43
N LYS A 115 -17.26 5.49 -7.11
CA LYS A 115 -18.19 6.62 -6.98
C LYS A 115 -18.66 6.81 -5.54
N ASN A 116 -19.00 5.72 -4.84
CA ASN A 116 -19.38 5.80 -3.43
C ASN A 116 -18.27 6.37 -2.54
N VAL A 117 -16.99 6.06 -2.83
CA VAL A 117 -15.84 6.63 -2.12
C VAL A 117 -15.63 8.09 -2.50
N ILE A 118 -15.79 8.44 -3.78
CA ILE A 118 -15.66 9.82 -4.27
C ILE A 118 -16.69 10.76 -3.64
N ASP A 119 -17.94 10.30 -3.55
CA ASP A 119 -19.07 11.05 -3.00
C ASP A 119 -19.05 11.09 -1.46
N ASN A 120 -18.16 10.32 -0.82
CA ASN A 120 -18.00 10.34 0.63
C ASN A 120 -17.17 11.55 1.07
N SER A 121 -17.82 12.50 1.74
CA SER A 121 -17.23 13.77 2.18
C SER A 121 -16.09 13.64 3.19
N GLN A 122 -15.83 12.44 3.73
CA GLN A 122 -14.71 12.22 4.64
C GLN A 122 -13.34 12.26 3.92
N TYR A 123 -13.31 11.96 2.62
CA TYR A 123 -12.07 11.92 1.85
C TYR A 123 -11.94 13.14 0.94
N LYS A 124 -10.76 13.75 0.95
CA LYS A 124 -10.40 14.84 0.03
C LYS A 124 -8.92 14.76 -0.31
N LEU A 125 -8.56 15.26 -1.48
CA LEU A 125 -7.15 15.40 -1.83
C LEU A 125 -6.47 16.37 -0.85
N VAL A 126 -5.20 16.10 -0.54
CA VAL A 126 -4.38 17.05 0.22
C VAL A 126 -3.98 18.22 -0.68
N ASP A 127 -3.86 19.42 -0.10
CA ASP A 127 -3.44 20.60 -0.85
C ASP A 127 -1.97 20.51 -1.28
N ASN A 128 -1.14 19.79 -0.50
CA ASN A 128 0.25 19.53 -0.78
C ASN A 128 0.51 18.02 -0.86
N PHE A 129 0.86 17.53 -2.05
CA PHE A 129 1.10 16.10 -2.29
C PHE A 129 2.22 15.51 -1.43
N ALA A 130 3.26 16.30 -1.11
CA ALA A 130 4.35 15.86 -0.25
C ALA A 130 3.90 15.49 1.18
N ASP A 131 2.72 15.97 1.62
CA ASP A 131 2.14 15.62 2.92
C ASP A 131 1.73 14.14 2.98
N LEU A 132 1.50 13.47 1.85
CA LEU A 132 1.25 12.02 1.79
C LEU A 132 2.49 11.20 2.16
N PHE A 133 3.67 11.77 2.17
CA PHE A 133 4.91 11.06 2.51
C PHE A 133 5.53 11.59 3.80
N ASP A 134 4.81 12.48 4.50
CA ASP A 134 5.24 13.04 5.77
C ASP A 134 4.91 12.12 6.93
N ALA A 135 5.96 11.59 7.57
CA ALA A 135 5.83 10.71 8.74
C ALA A 135 5.16 11.40 9.94
N ASP A 136 5.12 12.73 9.99
CA ASP A 136 4.42 13.51 11.01
C ASP A 136 2.97 13.85 10.63
N LYS A 137 2.53 13.50 9.40
CA LYS A 137 1.16 13.69 8.92
C LYS A 137 0.48 12.37 8.50
N PRO A 138 0.49 11.31 9.31
CA PRO A 138 -0.19 10.07 8.96
C PRO A 138 -1.72 10.27 8.94
N ASN A 139 -2.43 9.41 8.22
CA ASN A 139 -3.89 9.38 8.15
C ASN A 139 -4.47 10.74 7.70
N THR A 140 -3.91 11.28 6.61
CA THR A 140 -4.38 12.51 5.95
C THR A 140 -5.82 12.35 5.47
N ALA A 141 -6.44 13.44 5.02
CA ALA A 141 -7.79 13.36 4.46
C ALA A 141 -7.86 12.64 3.10
N GLU A 142 -6.72 12.45 2.41
CA GLU A 142 -6.66 11.68 1.15
C GLU A 142 -6.46 10.19 1.39
N SER A 143 -6.02 9.85 2.59
CA SER A 143 -5.82 8.47 3.02
C SER A 143 -7.13 7.72 3.18
N ILE A 144 -7.35 6.73 2.31
CA ILE A 144 -8.51 5.85 2.43
C ILE A 144 -8.26 4.79 3.52
N TYR A 145 -7.09 4.17 3.49
CA TYR A 145 -6.58 3.28 4.51
C TYR A 145 -5.07 3.19 4.41
N GLU A 146 -4.46 2.97 5.56
CA GLU A 146 -3.03 2.94 5.78
C GLU A 146 -2.70 1.77 6.71
N PHE A 147 -1.82 0.85 6.29
CA PHE A 147 -1.24 -0.10 7.24
C PHE A 147 -0.34 0.66 8.21
N GLN A 148 -0.64 0.54 9.49
CA GLN A 148 0.03 1.28 10.55
C GLN A 148 1.28 0.53 10.99
N PHE A 149 2.39 1.25 11.04
CA PHE A 149 3.67 0.75 11.52
C PHE A 149 4.22 1.71 12.57
N ASP A 150 5.10 1.19 13.43
CA ASP A 150 5.84 2.00 14.39
C ASP A 150 7.32 2.02 13.99
N HIS A 151 8.01 3.13 14.21
CA HIS A 151 9.46 3.21 14.14
C HIS A 151 10.18 2.39 15.24
N VAL A 152 9.47 1.82 16.20
CA VAL A 152 10.02 0.98 17.28
C VAL A 152 9.80 -0.51 17.00
N SER A 153 10.89 -1.29 17.11
CA SER A 153 10.83 -2.76 17.02
C SER A 153 9.86 -3.36 18.05
N PRO A 154 9.02 -4.37 17.68
CA PRO A 154 9.06 -5.15 16.44
C PRO A 154 8.14 -4.64 15.31
N ASP A 155 7.45 -3.52 15.50
CA ASP A 155 6.34 -3.09 14.62
C ASP A 155 6.80 -2.23 13.42
N GLN A 156 8.10 -2.32 13.09
CA GLN A 156 8.76 -1.56 12.03
C GLN A 156 8.48 -2.11 10.65
N ASN A 157 8.23 -1.21 9.69
CA ASN A 157 8.29 -1.53 8.26
C ASN A 157 9.72 -1.36 7.74
N GLN A 158 10.33 -2.46 7.27
CA GLN A 158 11.69 -2.47 6.74
C GLN A 158 11.77 -2.16 5.23
N ILE A 159 10.70 -1.71 4.60
CA ILE A 159 10.67 -1.43 3.15
C ILE A 159 11.70 -0.38 2.71
N GLN A 160 12.07 0.57 3.58
CA GLN A 160 13.15 1.52 3.31
C GLN A 160 14.48 0.80 3.08
N TRP A 161 14.79 -0.26 3.83
CA TRP A 161 16.00 -1.06 3.59
C TRP A 161 16.00 -1.73 2.23
N GLN A 162 14.83 -2.10 1.72
CA GLN A 162 14.71 -2.76 0.43
C GLN A 162 14.75 -1.77 -0.74
N THR A 163 14.35 -0.53 -0.51
CA THR A 163 14.13 0.47 -1.57
C THR A 163 15.19 1.57 -1.61
N GLY A 164 15.96 1.76 -0.53
CA GLY A 164 16.96 2.83 -0.43
C GLY A 164 18.31 2.47 -1.06
N SER A 165 19.11 3.51 -1.32
CA SER A 165 20.36 3.43 -2.08
C SER A 165 21.47 2.66 -1.36
N ARG A 166 22.07 1.65 -1.99
CA ARG A 166 23.20 0.93 -1.39
C ARG A 166 24.42 1.81 -1.20
N SER A 167 24.70 2.72 -2.15
CA SER A 167 25.81 3.67 -2.05
C SER A 167 25.72 4.56 -0.80
N LEU A 168 24.53 4.72 -0.25
CA LEU A 168 24.27 5.57 0.91
C LEU A 168 24.11 4.81 2.22
N ALA A 169 23.91 3.49 2.18
CA ALA A 169 23.75 2.70 3.40
C ALA A 169 24.97 2.80 4.35
N ASP A 170 26.17 2.99 3.79
CA ASP A 170 27.42 3.16 4.56
C ASP A 170 27.80 4.63 4.82
N ALA A 171 27.01 5.59 4.32
CA ALA A 171 27.26 7.01 4.56
C ALA A 171 27.23 7.31 6.07
N GLU A 172 28.15 8.16 6.53
CA GLU A 172 28.29 8.56 7.94
C GLU A 172 28.41 7.43 8.99
N LYS A 173 28.98 6.26 8.63
CA LYS A 173 29.15 5.09 9.53
C LYS A 173 27.85 4.39 9.93
N GLY A 174 26.89 4.37 9.00
CA GLY A 174 25.67 3.58 9.06
C GLY A 174 24.51 4.39 9.63
N TYR A 175 23.34 4.25 9.00
CA TYR A 175 22.07 4.93 9.29
C TYR A 175 21.80 6.21 8.48
N CYS A 176 22.08 6.19 7.18
CA CYS A 176 21.46 7.13 6.25
C CYS A 176 19.96 6.79 6.07
N TYR A 177 19.05 7.76 6.28
CA TYR A 177 17.58 7.57 6.17
C TYR A 177 17.10 7.19 4.76
N PHE A 178 18.01 7.24 3.80
CA PHE A 178 17.77 6.99 2.38
C PHE A 178 18.78 6.02 1.78
N GLY A 179 19.49 5.31 2.67
CA GLY A 179 20.31 4.16 2.33
C GLY A 179 19.52 2.85 2.45
N GLY A 180 19.94 1.85 1.69
CA GLY A 180 19.30 0.52 1.68
C GLY A 180 20.12 -0.50 0.89
N TYR A 181 19.43 -1.42 0.23
CA TYR A 181 20.01 -2.54 -0.52
C TYR A 181 19.63 -2.59 -2.00
N ASP A 182 18.98 -1.55 -2.54
CA ASP A 182 18.62 -1.46 -3.98
C ASP A 182 17.80 -2.65 -4.51
N LEU A 183 17.00 -3.29 -3.66
CA LEU A 183 16.24 -4.48 -4.06
C LEU A 183 15.00 -4.14 -4.89
N ILE A 184 14.43 -2.95 -4.68
CA ILE A 184 13.19 -2.51 -5.33
C ILE A 184 13.42 -1.11 -5.88
N LEU A 185 13.65 -1.04 -7.19
CA LEU A 185 13.81 0.20 -7.93
C LEU A 185 12.58 0.49 -8.82
N PRO A 186 12.22 1.77 -9.01
CA PRO A 186 11.19 2.14 -9.96
C PRO A 186 11.64 1.78 -11.39
N THR A 187 10.73 1.23 -12.18
CA THR A 187 11.01 1.02 -13.61
C THR A 187 11.23 2.35 -14.32
N LYS A 188 11.91 2.34 -15.48
CA LYS A 188 12.09 3.52 -16.32
C LYS A 188 10.79 4.28 -16.60
N TYR A 189 9.72 3.53 -16.82
CA TYR A 189 8.37 4.08 -17.01
C TYR A 189 7.93 4.98 -15.85
N CYS A 190 8.24 4.59 -14.61
CA CYS A 190 7.81 5.30 -13.40
C CYS A 190 8.51 6.65 -13.18
N PHE A 191 9.65 6.91 -13.79
CA PHE A 191 10.41 8.15 -13.61
C PHE A 191 10.59 8.98 -14.89
N SER A 192 10.12 8.46 -16.02
CA SER A 192 10.14 9.14 -17.31
C SER A 192 8.89 10.00 -17.52
N THR A 193 9.03 11.04 -18.32
CA THR A 193 7.91 11.90 -18.76
C THR A 193 7.05 11.20 -19.81
N VAL A 194 5.83 11.69 -20.06
CA VAL A 194 4.96 11.17 -21.13
C VAL A 194 5.63 11.25 -22.50
N GLU A 195 6.40 12.31 -22.78
CA GLU A 195 7.17 12.44 -24.03
C GLU A 195 8.20 11.30 -24.19
N GLU A 196 8.79 10.86 -23.09
CA GLU A 196 9.74 9.74 -23.02
C GLU A 196 9.05 8.37 -22.92
N GLY A 197 7.72 8.32 -22.99
CA GLY A 197 6.92 7.10 -22.85
C GLY A 197 6.67 6.64 -21.42
N GLY A 198 6.79 7.54 -20.44
CA GLY A 198 6.55 7.32 -19.01
C GLY A 198 5.23 7.90 -18.49
N LEU A 199 5.21 8.19 -17.18
CA LEU A 199 4.00 8.60 -16.44
C LEU A 199 3.75 10.11 -16.39
N TRP A 200 4.80 10.92 -16.33
CA TRP A 200 4.67 12.28 -15.82
C TRP A 200 4.44 13.30 -16.93
N GLU A 201 3.36 14.07 -16.81
CA GLU A 201 3.08 15.21 -17.68
C GLU A 201 4.05 16.37 -17.40
N GLU A 202 4.25 17.25 -18.38
CA GLU A 202 5.07 18.45 -18.19
C GLU A 202 4.50 19.32 -17.06
N GLY A 203 5.35 19.66 -16.08
CA GLY A 203 4.95 20.46 -14.91
C GLY A 203 4.27 19.67 -13.78
N ASP A 204 4.17 18.34 -13.87
CA ASP A 204 3.62 17.52 -12.78
C ASP A 204 4.54 17.51 -11.55
N VAL A 205 4.14 18.27 -10.53
CA VAL A 205 4.88 18.41 -9.27
C VAL A 205 4.98 17.11 -8.48
N ARG A 206 4.13 16.12 -8.75
CA ARG A 206 4.13 14.83 -8.03
C ARG A 206 5.36 13.98 -8.37
N ARG A 207 6.00 14.21 -9.52
CA ARG A 207 7.19 13.48 -9.95
C ARG A 207 8.33 13.65 -8.96
N GLU A 208 8.68 14.88 -8.64
CA GLU A 208 9.79 15.23 -7.73
C GLU A 208 9.50 14.85 -6.28
N GLU A 209 8.22 14.64 -5.94
CA GLU A 209 7.81 14.12 -4.62
C GLU A 209 7.70 12.61 -4.57
N SER A 210 7.59 11.92 -5.71
CA SER A 210 7.47 10.47 -5.78
C SER A 210 8.80 9.77 -6.07
N ILE A 211 9.67 10.42 -6.87
CA ILE A 211 10.92 9.86 -7.34
C ILE A 211 12.08 10.73 -6.85
N ARG A 212 13.14 10.08 -6.40
CA ARG A 212 14.40 10.72 -6.03
C ARG A 212 15.42 10.56 -7.15
N TYR A 213 16.11 11.65 -7.46
CA TYR A 213 17.21 11.70 -8.43
C TYR A 213 18.53 12.18 -7.83
N ASP A 214 18.49 12.86 -6.67
CA ASP A 214 19.66 13.34 -5.96
C ASP A 214 19.94 12.47 -4.73
N PHE A 215 21.18 12.02 -4.65
CA PHE A 215 21.68 11.09 -3.64
C PHE A 215 22.77 11.74 -2.78
N THR A 216 23.00 13.04 -2.90
CA THR A 216 23.93 13.76 -2.02
C THR A 216 23.42 13.75 -0.57
N TYR A 217 24.34 13.57 0.38
CA TYR A 217 24.02 13.51 1.82
C TYR A 217 24.95 14.41 2.64
N GLY A 218 24.49 15.62 2.98
CA GLY A 218 25.37 16.62 3.59
C GLY A 218 26.56 16.90 2.68
N ASP A 219 27.78 16.69 3.19
CA ASP A 219 29.02 16.81 2.39
C ASP A 219 29.41 15.50 1.66
N TYR A 220 28.67 14.40 1.88
CA TYR A 220 28.94 13.12 1.24
C TYR A 220 28.35 13.08 -0.17
N VAL A 221 29.23 12.86 -1.15
CA VAL A 221 28.85 12.56 -2.53
C VAL A 221 28.94 11.04 -2.72
N PRO A 222 27.84 10.36 -3.07
CA PRO A 222 27.85 8.91 -3.17
C PRO A 222 28.63 8.46 -4.40
N VAL A 223 29.23 7.28 -4.28
CA VAL A 223 29.96 6.63 -5.36
C VAL A 223 29.32 5.29 -5.68
N VAL A 224 29.19 5.00 -6.97
CA VAL A 224 28.76 3.69 -7.47
C VAL A 224 29.85 2.66 -7.17
N GLN A 225 29.46 1.51 -6.63
CA GLN A 225 30.41 0.46 -6.30
C GLN A 225 30.47 -0.54 -7.46
N ASN A 226 31.67 -0.78 -8.00
CA ASN A 226 31.85 -1.61 -9.22
C ASN A 226 31.43 -3.09 -9.09
N TRP A 227 30.90 -3.53 -7.94
CA TRP A 227 30.58 -4.93 -7.64
C TRP A 227 29.14 -5.17 -7.17
N PHE A 228 28.27 -4.14 -7.10
CA PHE A 228 26.88 -4.31 -6.61
C PHE A 228 25.82 -4.28 -7.71
N GLY A 229 26.00 -3.51 -8.78
CA GLY A 229 25.04 -3.48 -9.89
C GLY A 229 25.24 -2.33 -10.86
N GLY A 230 25.76 -1.19 -10.38
CA GLY A 230 25.92 0.02 -11.18
C GLY A 230 24.68 0.93 -11.19
N ASP A 231 23.59 0.49 -10.54
CA ASP A 231 22.28 1.13 -10.43
C ASP A 231 22.04 1.81 -9.07
N GLU A 232 23.06 1.86 -8.20
CA GLU A 232 22.92 2.39 -6.84
C GLU A 232 22.54 3.88 -6.79
N LEU A 233 22.67 4.58 -7.92
CA LEU A 233 22.28 5.98 -8.13
C LEU A 233 21.23 6.16 -9.24
N ASP A 234 20.64 5.08 -9.75
CA ASP A 234 19.46 5.17 -10.61
C ASP A 234 18.28 5.74 -9.81
N PRO A 235 17.22 6.30 -10.42
CA PRO A 235 16.13 6.92 -9.67
C PRO A 235 15.48 5.98 -8.64
N HIS A 236 15.16 6.48 -7.44
CA HIS A 236 14.59 5.69 -6.33
C HIS A 236 13.18 6.17 -5.93
N ILE A 237 12.44 5.34 -5.19
CA ILE A 237 11.12 5.71 -4.68
C ILE A 237 11.28 6.61 -3.44
N LYS A 238 11.05 7.92 -3.61
CA LYS A 238 11.25 8.94 -2.57
C LYS A 238 10.33 8.78 -1.37
N LYS A 239 9.13 8.20 -1.57
CA LYS A 239 8.17 7.88 -0.50
C LYS A 239 8.83 7.15 0.67
N TYR A 240 9.88 6.36 0.42
CA TYR A 240 10.55 5.58 1.45
C TYR A 240 11.64 6.31 2.22
N GLU A 241 11.86 7.59 1.97
CA GLU A 241 13.10 8.28 2.31
C GLU A 241 12.82 9.73 2.74
N ASP A 242 12.25 9.90 3.95
CA ASP A 242 11.91 11.22 4.49
C ASP A 242 13.05 11.82 5.32
N ILE A 243 13.66 12.90 4.84
CA ILE A 243 14.75 13.62 5.52
C ILE A 243 14.36 14.11 6.92
N ARG A 244 13.09 14.40 7.18
CA ARG A 244 12.62 14.83 8.51
C ARG A 244 12.79 13.72 9.55
N THR A 245 12.86 12.47 9.11
CA THR A 245 13.03 11.31 9.98
C THR A 245 14.49 10.96 10.24
N ASP A 246 15.43 11.63 9.57
CA ASP A 246 16.86 11.40 9.72
C ASP A 246 17.30 11.46 11.18
N LYS A 247 18.03 10.43 11.62
CA LYS A 247 18.59 10.29 12.99
C LYS A 247 17.59 10.36 14.16
N ILE A 248 16.28 10.51 13.91
CA ILE A 248 15.26 10.71 14.96
C ILE A 248 14.22 9.59 14.92
N LYS A 249 13.74 9.22 13.74
CA LYS A 249 12.71 8.20 13.52
C LYS A 249 13.13 7.30 12.35
N SER A 250 14.32 6.72 12.46
CA SER A 250 14.77 5.81 11.41
C SER A 250 13.86 4.58 11.37
N PHE A 251 13.49 4.15 10.17
CA PHE A 251 12.84 2.86 9.90
C PHE A 251 11.48 2.64 10.58
N GLY A 252 10.37 3.13 9.99
CA GLY A 252 9.08 2.47 10.29
C GLY A 252 7.78 3.23 10.13
N ILE A 253 7.68 4.35 9.42
CA ILE A 253 6.36 4.98 9.19
C ILE A 253 6.10 5.11 7.71
N ILE A 254 5.72 4.01 7.06
CA ILE A 254 5.30 4.13 5.66
C ILE A 254 4.15 3.20 5.37
N HIS A 255 3.02 3.84 5.19
CA HIS A 255 1.75 3.20 5.06
C HIS A 255 1.47 2.91 3.58
N LEU A 256 0.98 1.71 3.26
CA LEU A 256 0.51 1.39 1.92
C LEU A 256 -0.83 2.12 1.71
N TYR A 257 -0.91 2.94 0.67
CA TYR A 257 -2.11 3.73 0.38
C TYR A 257 -3.03 2.97 -0.57
N LEU A 258 -4.32 2.96 -0.23
CA LEU A 258 -5.36 3.00 -1.25
C LEU A 258 -5.62 4.48 -1.53
N VAL A 259 -5.19 4.99 -2.68
CA VAL A 259 -5.43 6.38 -3.09
C VAL A 259 -6.68 6.44 -3.96
N LYS A 260 -7.41 7.55 -3.85
CA LYS A 260 -8.56 7.87 -4.71
C LYS A 260 -8.08 7.96 -6.16
N LEU A 261 -8.57 7.07 -7.03
CA LEU A 261 -8.35 7.14 -8.47
C LEU A 261 -9.17 8.30 -9.03
N ASN A 262 -8.50 9.30 -9.61
CA ASN A 262 -9.11 10.27 -10.53
C ASN A 262 -8.60 9.98 -11.93
#